data_AF-A0A520AID3-F1
#
_entry.id   AF-A0A520AID3-F1
#
_cell.length_a   1.000
_cell.length_b   1.000
_cell.length_c   1.000
_cell.angle_alpha   90.00
_cell.angle_beta   90.00
_cell.angle_gamma   90.00
#
_symmetry.space_group_name_H-M   'P 1'
#
loop_
_entity.id
_entity.type
_entity.pdbx_description
1 polymer ?
#
loop_
_entity_poly.entity_id
_entity_poly.type
_entity_poly.pdbx_seq_one_letter_code
_entity_poly.pdbx_strand_id
1 'polypeptide(L)' 'MKISVHDILNSGNASLHADGIQVFNAIKNSFDANGSEQIEVDFTNIKRCSTLFLNASFGNLLAEYG' A
#
# COMPACT_ATOMS: atom_id res chain seq x y z
N MET A 1 11.00 -6.58 -4.94
CA MET A 1 9.66 -7.17 -5.20
C MET A 1 8.67 -6.08 -5.59
N LYS A 2 7.62 -6.37 -6.38
CA LYS A 2 6.64 -5.37 -6.85
C LYS A 2 5.21 -5.69 -6.39
N ILE A 3 4.50 -4.72 -5.83
CA ILE A 3 3.11 -4.84 -5.35
C ILE A 3 2.21 -3.87 -6.12
N SER A 4 1.15 -4.39 -6.74
CA SER A 4 0.15 -3.58 -7.46
C SER A 4 -0.99 -3.16 -6.54
N VAL A 5 -1.18 -1.85 -6.35
CA VAL A 5 -2.29 -1.31 -5.53
C VAL A 5 -3.64 -1.64 -6.18
N HIS A 6 -3.69 -1.62 -7.51
CA HIS A 6 -4.91 -1.94 -8.25
C HIS A 6 -5.35 -3.39 -8.01
N ASP A 7 -4.41 -4.32 -7.92
CA ASP A 7 -4.73 -5.74 -7.72
C ASP A 7 -5.18 -6.02 -6.28
N ILE A 8 -4.64 -5.27 -5.31
CA ILE A 8 -5.09 -5.34 -3.91
C ILE A 8 -6.52 -4.83 -3.77
N LEU A 9 -6.82 -3.66 -4.36
CA LEU A 9 -8.11 -3.00 -4.17
C LEU A 9 -9.17 -3.43 -5.18
N ASN A 10 -8.77 -4.12 -6.25
CA ASN A 10 -9.59 -4.42 -7.41
C ASN A 10 -10.34 -3.17 -7.94
N SER A 11 -9.68 -2.02 -7.88
CA SER A 11 -10.28 -0.71 -8.10
C SER A 11 -9.21 0.31 -8.50
N GLY A 12 -9.55 1.20 -9.45
CA GLY A 12 -8.74 2.38 -9.77
C GLY A 12 -8.94 3.55 -8.81
N ASN A 13 -9.75 3.40 -7.76
CA ASN A 13 -10.01 4.42 -6.77
C ASN A 13 -9.57 3.96 -5.38
N ALA A 14 -8.53 4.60 -4.84
CA ALA A 14 -7.94 4.32 -3.54
C ALA A 14 -8.23 5.49 -2.58
N SER A 15 -9.47 5.59 -2.11
CA SER A 15 -9.94 6.79 -1.40
C SER A 15 -10.28 6.55 0.06
N LEU A 16 -10.55 5.30 0.46
CA LEU A 16 -11.00 4.98 1.80
C LEU A 16 -9.82 4.69 2.73
N HIS A 17 -10.02 4.93 4.02
CA HIS A 17 -9.05 4.51 5.04
C HIS A 17 -8.83 2.99 4.99
N ALA A 18 -9.91 2.22 4.84
CA ALA A 18 -9.85 0.75 4.75
C ALA A 18 -9.04 0.25 3.54
N ASP A 19 -9.06 0.96 2.41
CA ASP A 19 -8.21 0.66 1.25
C ASP A 19 -6.73 0.80 1.64
N GLY A 20 -6.39 1.84 2.40
CA GLY A 20 -5.01 2.08 2.83
C GLY A 20 -4.53 1.03 3.82
N ILE A 21 -5.39 0.59 4.74
CA ILE A 21 -5.08 -0.52 5.66
C ILE A 21 -4.82 -1.83 4.90
N GLN A 22 -5.56 -2.12 3.83
CA GLN A 22 -5.32 -3.31 3.00
C GLN A 22 -3.94 -3.27 2.33
N VAL A 23 -3.57 -2.11 1.77
CA VAL A 23 -2.25 -1.92 1.14
C VAL A 23 -1.12 -1.99 2.15
N PHE A 24 -1.28 -1.37 3.33
CA PHE A 24 -0.33 -1.48 4.44
C PHE A 24 -0.06 -2.95 4.82
N ASN A 25 -1.13 -3.72 5.05
CA ASN A 25 -1.00 -5.14 5.42
C ASN A 25 -0.33 -5.96 4.31
N ALA A 26 -0.64 -5.69 3.04
CA ALA A 26 -0.01 -6.37 1.92
C ALA A 26 1.50 -6.10 1.85
N ILE A 27 1.91 -4.84 2.04
CA ILE A 27 3.33 -4.46 2.07
C ILE A 27 4.04 -5.10 3.26
N LYS A 28 3.44 -5.02 4.46
CA LYS A 28 3.98 -5.62 5.68
C LYS A 28 4.19 -7.13 5.54
N ASN A 29 3.15 -7.85 5.12
CA ASN A 29 3.23 -9.30 4.91
C ASN A 29 4.33 -9.67 3.89
N SER A 30 4.46 -8.87 2.82
CA SER A 30 5.49 -9.05 1.82
C SER A 30 6.89 -8.80 2.37
N PHE A 31 7.05 -7.79 3.23
CA PHE A 31 8.32 -7.44 3.86
C PHE A 31 8.77 -8.53 4.84
N ASP A 32 7.86 -8.95 5.72
CA ASP A 32 8.12 -9.98 6.73
C ASP A 32 8.47 -11.33 6.09
N ALA A 33 7.85 -11.66 4.95
CA ALA A 33 8.13 -12.91 4.23
C ALA A 33 9.47 -12.92 3.48
N ASN A 34 9.99 -11.76 3.06
CA ASN A 34 11.15 -11.68 2.16
C ASN A 34 12.40 -11.05 2.79
N GLY A 35 12.41 -10.83 4.11
CA GLY A 35 13.63 -10.50 4.84
C GLY A 35 14.27 -9.16 4.46
N SER A 36 13.44 -8.13 4.24
CA SER A 36 13.87 -6.73 4.08
C SER A 36 14.47 -6.33 2.72
N GLU A 37 14.07 -7.00 1.63
CA GLU A 37 14.36 -6.49 0.28
C GLU A 37 13.54 -5.23 -0.06
N GLN A 38 14.04 -4.43 -1.03
CA GLN A 38 13.30 -3.29 -1.55
C GLN A 38 11.95 -3.71 -2.13
N ILE A 39 10.89 -3.04 -1.67
CA ILE A 39 9.52 -3.21 -2.17
C ILE A 39 9.17 -2.02 -3.04
N GLU A 40 8.88 -2.28 -4.31
CA GLU A 40 8.28 -1.34 -5.24
C GLU A 40 6.76 -1.43 -5.13
N VAL A 41 6.09 -0.28 -4.99
CA VAL A 41 4.63 -0.19 -4.95
C VAL A 41 4.14 0.53 -6.19
N ASP A 42 3.28 -0.14 -6.96
CA ASP A 42 2.83 0.29 -8.28
C ASP A 42 1.40 0.86 -8.25
N PHE A 43 1.28 2.06 -8.82
CA PHE A 43 0.04 2.83 -8.94
C PHE A 43 -0.47 2.94 -10.38
N THR A 44 0.09 2.21 -11.36
CA THR A 44 -0.15 2.37 -12.80
C THR A 44 -1.65 2.34 -13.21
N ASN A 45 -2.54 1.75 -12.42
CA ASN A 45 -3.99 1.73 -12.68
C ASN A 45 -4.85 2.45 -11.62
N ILE A 46 -4.22 3.21 -10.72
CA ILE A 46 -4.91 4.05 -9.72
C ILE A 46 -5.11 5.44 -10.30
N LYS A 47 -6.38 5.80 -10.54
CA LYS A 47 -6.79 7.11 -11.08
C LYS A 47 -6.96 8.17 -10.00
N ARG A 48 -7.29 7.74 -8.78
CA ARG A 48 -7.52 8.63 -7.63
C ARG A 48 -6.97 7.98 -6.37
N CYS A 49 -6.22 8.74 -5.60
CA CYS A 49 -5.91 8.41 -4.23
C CYS A 49 -6.22 9.60 -3.33
N SER A 50 -6.68 9.33 -2.10
CA SER A 50 -6.92 10.37 -1.11
C SER A 50 -5.78 10.45 -0.09
N THR A 51 -5.62 11.58 0.57
CA THR A 51 -4.70 11.70 1.71
C THR A 51 -5.06 10.71 2.83
N LEU A 52 -6.35 10.43 3.03
CA LEU A 52 -6.81 9.46 4.01
C LEU A 52 -6.28 8.05 3.71
N PHE A 53 -6.32 7.64 2.44
CA PHE A 53 -5.73 6.38 1.97
C PHE A 53 -4.20 6.38 2.14
N LEU A 54 -3.52 7.44 1.71
CA LEU A 54 -2.06 7.52 1.77
C LEU A 54 -1.55 7.46 3.21
N ASN A 55 -2.22 8.13 4.14
CA ASN A 55 -1.87 8.09 5.56
C ASN A 55 -2.12 6.71 6.18
N ALA A 56 -3.25 6.08 5.83
CA ALA A 56 -3.58 4.74 6.32
C ALA A 56 -2.66 3.64 5.74
N SER A 57 -2.05 3.90 4.59
CA SER A 57 -1.06 3.00 3.97
C SER A 57 0.36 3.37 4.38
N PHE A 58 0.96 4.34 3.69
CA PHE A 58 2.37 4.71 3.85
C PHE A 58 2.65 5.54 5.09
N GLY A 59 1.67 6.31 5.59
CA GLY A 59 1.82 7.00 6.88
C GLY A 59 2.03 6.00 8.03
N ASN A 60 1.27 4.91 8.03
CA ASN A 60 1.46 3.82 8.98
C ASN A 60 2.80 3.09 8.79
N LEU A 61 3.23 2.85 7.54
CA LEU A 61 4.57 2.28 7.27
C LEU A 61 5.69 3.18 7.80
N LEU A 62 5.59 4.50 7.58
CA LEU A 62 6.56 5.46 8.11
C LEU A 62 6.59 5.45 9.65
N ALA A 63 5.43 5.33 10.30
CA ALA A 63 5.36 5.26 11.74
C ALA A 63 5.96 3.96 12.33
N GLU A 64 5.90 2.85 11.59
CA GLU A 64 6.39 1.54 12.05
C GLU A 64 7.88 1.29 11.71
N TYR A 65 8.35 1.80 10.57
CA TYR A 65 9.69 1.48 10.03
C TYR A 65 10.58 2.71 9.77
N GLY A 66 10.07 3.94 9.95
CA GLY A 66 10.76 5.20 9.66
C GLY A 66 11.51 5.82 10.84
#